data_AF-A0A932PID9-F1
#
_entry.id   AF-A0A932PID9-F1
#
_cell.length_a   1.000
_cell.length_b   1.000
_cell.length_c   1.000
_cell.angle_alpha   90.00
_cell.angle_beta   90.00
_cell.angle_gamma   90.00
#
_symmetry.space_group_name_H-M   'P 1'
#
loop_
_entity.id
_entity.type
_entity.pdbx_description
1 polymer ?
#
loop_
_entity_poly.entity_id
_entity_poly.type
_entity_poly.pdbx_seq_one_letter_code
_entity_poly.pdbx_strand_id
1 'polypeptide(L)'
;METTAAKQAKAKTATPAGITAERTGREHPPRVLGASPDPKAVGYGLPCSNCRAYYPADIDACPICKTAERVSPRAVPPLPVAPVAASAESSAPLEDEREKFLRELKSQAFASHTQINAAATFRCVLEQNHSTDFEPAAVCHTCYGELRQQADRLEATLHMDVKEAAQIVYAAVWADTSDPSKTYINAAAALLSELRRRAGIGLLLGSNQPLSH
;
A
#
# COMPACT_ATOMS: atom_id res chain seq x y z
N MET A 1 -57.00 3.14 57.06
CA MET A 1 -56.39 4.23 57.85
C MET A 1 -55.18 4.72 57.08
N GLU A 2 -55.04 6.02 56.91
CA GLU A 2 -54.07 6.68 56.02
C GLU A 2 -53.00 7.44 56.82
N THR A 3 -51.76 7.47 56.33
CA THR A 3 -50.70 8.49 56.54
C THR A 3 -49.62 8.26 55.46
N THR A 4 -49.17 9.14 54.55
CA THR A 4 -49.17 10.62 54.41
C THR A 4 -48.20 11.30 55.40
N ALA A 5 -47.18 12.10 55.02
CA ALA A 5 -46.60 12.60 53.75
C ALA A 5 -45.24 13.32 54.04
N ALA A 6 -44.35 13.81 53.15
CA ALA A 6 -43.95 13.60 51.74
C ALA A 6 -42.76 14.57 51.41
N LYS A 7 -42.33 14.72 50.13
CA LYS A 7 -41.34 15.71 49.57
C LYS A 7 -39.84 15.33 49.75
N GLN A 8 -38.89 15.78 48.91
CA GLN A 8 -38.92 16.84 47.88
C GLN A 8 -37.92 16.58 46.72
N ALA A 9 -38.20 17.10 45.52
CA ALA A 9 -37.27 17.10 44.37
C ALA A 9 -36.59 18.47 44.19
N LYS A 10 -35.39 18.51 43.59
CA LYS A 10 -34.83 19.76 43.03
C LYS A 10 -33.81 19.52 41.91
N ALA A 11 -34.18 19.88 40.68
CA ALA A 11 -33.25 20.03 39.57
C ALA A 11 -32.50 21.38 39.66
N LYS A 12 -31.31 21.48 39.07
CA LYS A 12 -30.66 22.76 38.80
C LYS A 12 -29.67 22.69 37.63
N THR A 13 -30.10 23.16 36.47
CA THR A 13 -29.29 23.47 35.28
C THR A 13 -28.58 24.81 35.46
N ALA A 14 -27.33 24.95 34.99
CA ALA A 14 -26.70 26.25 34.72
C ALA A 14 -25.46 26.18 33.79
N THR A 15 -25.55 26.90 32.69
CA THR A 15 -24.52 27.45 31.78
C THR A 15 -25.20 28.75 31.23
N PRO A 16 -24.55 29.82 30.71
CA PRO A 16 -23.29 29.83 29.94
C PRO A 16 -22.46 31.15 30.06
N ALA A 17 -21.72 31.49 28.98
CA ALA A 17 -21.02 32.74 28.62
C ALA A 17 -19.64 33.01 29.28
N GLY A 18 -18.67 33.65 28.60
CA GLY A 18 -18.64 34.09 27.20
C GLY A 18 -17.33 34.80 26.78
N ILE A 19 -16.99 34.66 25.49
CA ILE A 19 -16.14 35.50 24.60
C ILE A 19 -15.53 36.83 25.13
N THR A 20 -14.22 37.00 24.89
CA THR A 20 -13.59 38.26 24.39
C THR A 20 -12.37 37.93 23.51
N ALA A 21 -12.00 38.85 22.62
CA ALA A 21 -10.85 38.77 21.71
C ALA A 21 -9.95 40.01 21.84
N GLU A 22 -8.91 40.12 20.99
CA GLU A 22 -7.90 41.20 20.88
C GLU A 22 -6.76 41.19 21.92
N ARG A 23 -5.55 41.73 21.66
CA ARG A 23 -4.75 41.89 20.42
C ARG A 23 -3.31 42.31 20.82
N THR A 24 -2.31 41.98 19.99
CA THR A 24 -0.94 42.58 19.94
C THR A 24 0.00 42.43 21.14
N GLY A 25 1.08 41.66 20.93
CA GLY A 25 2.35 41.75 21.64
C GLY A 25 3.46 41.15 20.77
N ARG A 26 4.35 41.98 20.21
CA ARG A 26 5.56 41.50 19.50
C ARG A 26 6.66 41.27 20.55
N GLU A 27 6.91 40.02 20.91
CA GLU A 27 8.10 39.65 21.67
C GLU A 27 8.95 38.64 20.91
N HIS A 28 10.27 38.79 21.07
CA HIS A 28 11.29 38.10 20.30
C HIS A 28 11.67 36.81 21.04
N PRO A 29 11.44 35.60 20.50
CA PRO A 29 11.83 34.38 21.20
C PRO A 29 13.37 34.28 21.23
N PRO A 30 13.96 33.77 22.33
CA PRO A 30 15.40 33.62 22.44
C PRO A 30 15.91 32.56 21.44
N ARG A 31 17.17 32.75 20.99
CA ARG A 31 17.88 31.75 20.18
C ARG A 31 18.02 30.43 20.96
N VAL A 32 17.19 29.44 20.61
CA VAL A 32 17.42 28.05 21.02
C VAL A 32 18.50 27.47 20.10
N LEU A 33 19.71 27.35 20.63
CA LEU A 33 20.71 26.42 20.10
C LEU A 33 20.29 25.01 20.51
N GLY A 34 20.26 24.06 19.56
CA GLY A 34 19.96 22.66 19.84
C GLY A 34 18.58 22.16 19.40
N ALA A 35 18.10 22.56 18.23
CA ALA A 35 17.10 21.76 17.51
C ALA A 35 17.82 20.67 16.71
N SER A 36 17.62 19.40 17.06
CA SER A 36 17.91 18.29 16.15
C SER A 36 17.03 18.46 14.91
N PRO A 37 17.59 18.57 13.69
CA PRO A 37 16.75 18.62 12.51
C PRO A 37 16.03 17.29 12.36
N ASP A 38 14.70 17.33 12.21
CA ASP A 38 13.96 16.21 11.63
C ASP A 38 14.68 15.76 10.33
N PRO A 39 14.77 14.45 10.06
CA PRO A 39 15.52 13.95 8.91
C PRO A 39 14.87 14.44 7.62
N LYS A 40 15.43 15.54 7.08
CA LYS A 40 15.13 16.01 5.73
C LYS A 40 15.34 14.84 4.78
N ALA A 41 14.38 14.57 3.90
CA ALA A 41 14.48 13.47 2.96
C ALA A 41 15.76 13.61 2.10
N VAL A 42 16.77 12.81 2.40
CA VAL A 42 18.04 12.83 1.66
C VAL A 42 17.89 12.02 0.39
N GLY A 43 18.02 12.69 -0.76
CA GLY A 43 18.09 12.02 -2.05
C GLY A 43 19.43 11.32 -2.28
N TYR A 44 19.48 10.43 -3.26
CA TYR A 44 20.74 9.87 -3.74
C TYR A 44 21.57 10.96 -4.44
N GLY A 45 22.85 11.06 -4.08
CA GLY A 45 23.79 11.93 -4.78
C GLY A 45 24.31 11.31 -6.08
N LEU A 46 25.19 12.04 -6.77
CA LEU A 46 25.87 11.54 -7.97
C LEU A 46 26.64 10.23 -7.68
N PRO A 47 26.76 9.31 -8.66
CA PRO A 47 27.44 8.03 -8.49
C PRO A 47 28.94 8.21 -8.25
N CYS A 48 29.55 7.30 -7.48
CA CYS A 48 30.98 7.34 -7.19
C CYS A 48 31.85 7.15 -8.46
N SER A 49 32.98 7.89 -8.56
CA SER A 49 33.93 7.77 -9.69
C SER A 49 34.46 6.35 -9.90
N ASN A 50 34.76 5.66 -8.81
CA ASN A 50 35.46 4.37 -8.82
C ASN A 50 34.49 3.18 -8.97
N CYS A 51 33.48 3.06 -8.10
CA CYS A 51 32.56 1.91 -8.09
C CYS A 51 31.20 2.16 -8.78
N ARG A 52 30.93 3.38 -9.28
CA ARG A 52 29.68 3.81 -9.95
C ARG A 52 28.39 3.64 -9.13
N ALA A 53 28.47 3.28 -7.85
CA ALA A 53 27.32 3.15 -6.98
C ALA A 53 26.73 4.52 -6.61
N TYR A 54 25.40 4.59 -6.58
CA TYR A 54 24.66 5.70 -6.00
C TYR A 54 24.57 5.51 -4.49
N TYR A 55 24.77 6.61 -3.75
CA TYR A 55 24.72 6.62 -2.29
C TYR A 55 24.16 7.97 -1.81
N PRO A 56 23.55 8.02 -0.61
CA PRO A 56 22.93 9.23 -0.05
C PRO A 56 23.80 10.48 -0.18
N ALA A 57 23.18 11.62 -0.44
CA ALA A 57 23.86 12.89 -0.70
C ALA A 57 24.47 13.55 0.56
N ASP A 58 24.07 13.11 1.75
CA ASP A 58 24.58 13.54 3.06
C ASP A 58 25.88 12.83 3.48
N ILE A 59 26.28 11.77 2.77
CA ILE A 59 27.54 11.05 3.02
C ILE A 59 28.62 11.58 2.07
N ASP A 60 29.73 12.07 2.62
CA ASP A 60 30.82 12.66 1.83
C ASP A 60 31.65 11.61 1.05
N ALA A 61 31.79 10.40 1.58
CA ALA A 61 32.60 9.32 1.01
C ALA A 61 31.76 8.10 0.60
N CYS A 62 32.10 7.47 -0.52
CA CYS A 62 31.39 6.27 -0.97
C CYS A 62 31.51 5.13 0.06
N PRO A 63 30.40 4.51 0.51
CA PRO A 63 30.44 3.44 1.50
C PRO A 63 31.13 2.15 1.02
N ILE A 64 31.34 2.00 -0.29
CA ILE A 64 31.94 0.81 -0.91
C ILE A 64 33.46 0.96 -1.03
N CYS A 65 33.94 2.04 -1.65
CA CYS A 65 35.36 2.23 -1.97
C CYS A 65 36.03 3.40 -1.24
N LYS A 66 35.32 4.09 -0.34
CA LYS A 66 35.78 5.23 0.49
C LYS A 66 36.29 6.45 -0.29
N THR A 67 36.13 6.48 -1.61
CA THR A 67 36.43 7.62 -2.47
C THR A 67 35.37 8.71 -2.30
N ALA A 68 35.78 9.98 -2.15
CA ALA A 68 34.86 11.12 -2.07
C ALA A 68 34.42 11.66 -3.44
N GLU A 69 35.11 11.27 -4.51
CA GLU A 69 34.79 11.68 -5.87
C GLU A 69 33.47 11.07 -6.37
N ARG A 70 32.61 11.94 -6.87
CA ARG A 70 31.37 11.60 -7.58
C ARG A 70 31.45 12.10 -9.02
N VAL A 71 30.86 11.36 -9.96
CA VAL A 71 30.86 11.67 -11.40
C VAL A 71 29.45 11.90 -11.92
N SER A 72 29.29 12.75 -12.94
CA SER A 72 28.02 12.85 -13.64
C SER A 72 27.69 11.51 -14.34
N PRO A 73 26.46 10.97 -14.21
CA PRO A 73 26.03 9.80 -14.97
C PRO A 73 26.13 10.00 -16.48
N ARG A 74 26.12 11.26 -16.93
CA ARG A 74 26.27 11.70 -18.32
C ARG A 74 27.68 12.24 -18.56
N ALA A 75 28.69 11.48 -18.15
CA ALA A 75 30.08 11.74 -18.52
C ALA A 75 30.26 11.52 -20.05
N VAL A 76 29.99 12.57 -20.83
CA VAL A 76 30.41 12.63 -22.23
C VAL A 76 31.94 12.64 -22.22
N PRO A 77 32.62 11.69 -22.89
CA PRO A 77 34.07 11.70 -22.95
C PRO A 77 34.54 13.01 -23.60
N PRO A 78 35.59 13.67 -23.07
CA PRO A 78 36.10 14.88 -23.69
C PRO A 78 36.64 14.55 -25.07
N LEU A 79 35.90 14.94 -26.11
CA LEU A 79 36.39 14.92 -27.48
C LEU A 79 37.63 15.82 -27.55
N PRO A 80 38.71 15.41 -28.25
CA PRO A 80 39.88 16.26 -28.42
C PRO A 80 39.48 17.52 -29.18
N VAL A 81 39.55 18.67 -28.52
CA VAL A 81 39.25 19.97 -29.13
C VAL A 81 40.42 20.35 -30.03
N ALA A 82 40.34 19.92 -31.30
CA ALA A 82 41.12 20.55 -32.36
C ALA A 82 40.69 22.03 -32.46
N PRO A 83 41.62 22.97 -32.73
CA PRO A 83 41.27 24.38 -32.90
C PRO A 83 40.32 24.52 -34.09
N VAL A 84 39.08 24.96 -33.81
CA VAL A 84 38.07 25.19 -34.83
C VAL A 84 38.44 26.44 -35.62
N ALA A 85 39.10 26.25 -36.76
CA ALA A 85 39.03 27.21 -37.85
C ALA A 85 37.57 27.25 -38.32
N ALA A 86 36.91 28.39 -38.17
CA ALA A 86 35.51 28.53 -38.52
C ALA A 86 35.30 28.48 -40.04
N SER A 87 34.96 27.30 -40.55
CA SER A 87 34.47 27.09 -41.91
C SER A 87 32.97 26.81 -41.87
N ALA A 88 32.16 27.87 -41.94
CA ALA A 88 30.70 27.79 -41.87
C ALA A 88 30.05 27.23 -43.16
N GLU A 89 30.84 26.76 -44.12
CA GLU A 89 30.40 26.41 -45.47
C GLU A 89 30.20 24.89 -45.69
N SER A 90 30.47 24.06 -44.66
CA SER A 90 30.36 22.59 -44.76
C SER A 90 29.45 21.94 -43.72
N SER A 91 28.77 22.69 -42.85
CA SER A 91 27.92 22.10 -41.80
C SER A 91 26.57 21.61 -42.32
N ALA A 92 25.93 22.35 -43.25
CA ALA A 92 24.62 22.00 -43.80
C ALA A 92 24.51 20.56 -44.38
N PRO A 93 25.41 20.06 -45.25
CA PRO A 93 25.31 18.68 -45.73
C PRO A 93 25.54 17.64 -44.62
N LEU A 94 26.39 17.93 -43.63
CA LEU A 94 26.63 17.05 -42.48
C LEU A 94 25.44 17.04 -41.51
N GLU A 95 24.72 18.15 -41.40
CA GLU A 95 23.46 18.27 -40.66
C GLU A 95 22.34 17.46 -41.33
N ASP A 96 22.23 17.51 -42.66
CA ASP A 96 21.30 16.68 -43.45
C ASP A 96 21.59 15.18 -43.31
N GLU A 97 22.86 14.77 -43.37
CA GLU A 97 23.26 13.38 -43.13
C GLU A 97 22.95 12.95 -41.69
N ARG A 98 23.28 13.78 -40.71
CA ARG A 98 22.96 13.54 -39.30
C ARG A 98 21.45 13.42 -39.07
N GLU A 99 20.62 14.21 -39.73
CA GLU A 99 19.17 14.07 -39.59
C GLU A 99 18.66 12.75 -40.18
N LYS A 100 19.18 12.32 -41.35
CA LYS A 100 18.86 11.00 -41.93
C LYS A 100 19.24 9.86 -40.97
N PHE A 101 20.46 9.88 -40.43
CA PHE A 101 20.90 8.90 -39.43
C PHE A 101 20.03 8.90 -38.16
N LEU A 102 19.63 10.08 -37.66
CA LEU A 102 18.76 10.16 -36.49
C LEU A 102 17.33 9.65 -36.77
N ARG A 103 16.79 9.90 -37.97
CA ARG A 103 15.49 9.36 -38.40
C ARG A 103 15.53 7.84 -38.53
N GLU A 104 16.59 7.28 -39.09
CA GLU A 104 16.77 5.82 -39.23
C GLU A 104 17.06 5.12 -37.89
N LEU A 105 17.91 5.71 -37.04
CA LEU A 105 18.13 5.16 -35.69
C LEU A 105 16.84 5.23 -34.85
N LYS A 106 16.02 6.27 -35.02
CA LYS A 106 14.71 6.38 -34.37
C LYS A 106 13.70 5.35 -34.90
N SER A 107 13.69 5.06 -36.21
CA SER A 107 12.79 4.03 -36.77
C SER A 107 13.22 2.62 -36.32
N GLN A 108 14.52 2.32 -36.28
CA GLN A 108 15.06 1.06 -35.77
C GLN A 108 14.79 0.88 -34.26
N ALA A 109 14.98 1.93 -33.45
CA ALA A 109 14.64 1.92 -32.02
C ALA A 109 13.13 1.70 -31.79
N PHE A 110 12.27 2.32 -32.61
CA PHE A 110 10.83 2.14 -32.50
C PHE A 110 10.38 0.72 -32.94
N ALA A 111 10.97 0.20 -34.03
CA ALA A 111 10.67 -1.15 -34.52
C ALA A 111 11.10 -2.23 -33.52
N SER A 112 12.32 -2.15 -32.99
CA SER A 112 12.82 -3.08 -31.96
C SER A 112 12.01 -3.00 -30.67
N HIS A 113 11.68 -1.80 -30.18
CA HIS A 113 10.81 -1.64 -29.01
C HIS A 113 9.41 -2.22 -29.25
N THR A 114 8.85 -2.08 -30.45
CA THR A 114 7.54 -2.66 -30.79
C THR A 114 7.57 -4.19 -30.77
N GLN A 115 8.63 -4.80 -31.33
CA GLN A 115 8.80 -6.26 -31.32
C GLN A 115 9.00 -6.83 -29.91
N ILE A 116 9.80 -6.17 -29.06
CA ILE A 116 10.03 -6.61 -27.67
C ILE A 116 8.73 -6.50 -26.86
N ASN A 117 7.96 -5.42 -27.03
CA ASN A 117 6.71 -5.22 -26.29
C ASN A 117 5.58 -6.15 -26.74
N ALA A 118 5.55 -6.55 -28.03
CA ALA A 118 4.64 -7.56 -28.56
C ALA A 118 4.92 -8.99 -28.03
N ALA A 119 6.16 -9.28 -27.63
CA ALA A 119 6.51 -10.54 -26.95
C ALA A 119 6.29 -10.47 -25.43
N ALA A 120 6.50 -9.30 -24.81
CA ALA A 120 6.26 -9.03 -23.40
C ALA A 120 4.81 -8.62 -23.07
N THR A 121 3.89 -8.83 -24.02
CA THR A 121 2.45 -8.63 -23.84
C THR A 121 1.98 -9.61 -22.76
N PHE A 122 1.81 -9.11 -21.53
CA PHE A 122 1.59 -9.93 -20.32
C PHE A 122 0.40 -10.87 -20.48
N ARG A 123 0.55 -12.18 -20.30
CA ARG A 123 -0.58 -13.13 -20.49
C ARG A 123 -1.48 -13.26 -19.26
N CYS A 124 -2.79 -13.30 -19.49
CA CYS A 124 -3.70 -13.75 -18.45
C CYS A 124 -3.43 -15.24 -18.21
N VAL A 125 -3.04 -15.58 -16.98
CA VAL A 125 -2.63 -16.95 -16.61
C VAL A 125 -3.80 -17.95 -16.65
N LEU A 126 -5.05 -17.45 -16.77
CA LEU A 126 -6.28 -18.23 -16.85
C LEU A 126 -6.81 -18.28 -18.29
N GLU A 127 -6.01 -18.78 -19.23
CA GLU A 127 -6.36 -18.86 -20.67
C GLU A 127 -7.71 -19.54 -20.93
N GLN A 128 -8.08 -20.53 -20.10
CA GLN A 128 -9.37 -21.25 -20.14
C GLN A 128 -10.63 -20.38 -19.90
N ASN A 129 -10.48 -19.14 -19.43
CA ASN A 129 -11.58 -18.17 -19.28
C ASN A 129 -11.79 -17.28 -20.53
N HIS A 130 -11.07 -17.53 -21.62
CA HIS A 130 -11.13 -16.75 -22.86
C HIS A 130 -11.68 -17.58 -24.04
N SER A 131 -12.57 -16.99 -24.83
CA SER A 131 -13.19 -17.64 -26.01
C SER A 131 -12.45 -17.40 -27.34
N THR A 132 -11.61 -16.37 -27.39
CA THR A 132 -10.79 -15.97 -28.54
C THR A 132 -9.51 -15.28 -28.04
N ASP A 133 -8.55 -15.07 -28.95
CA ASP A 133 -7.15 -14.76 -28.65
C ASP A 133 -6.89 -13.65 -27.62
N PHE A 134 -5.72 -13.83 -26.99
CA PHE A 134 -5.16 -13.15 -25.85
C PHE A 134 -5.05 -11.60 -25.93
N GLU A 135 -5.50 -10.91 -24.88
CA GLU A 135 -5.41 -9.45 -24.65
C GLU A 135 -4.37 -9.10 -23.56
N PRO A 136 -3.46 -8.11 -23.77
CA PRO A 136 -2.39 -7.73 -22.82
C PRO A 136 -2.87 -7.50 -21.38
N ALA A 137 -2.18 -8.08 -20.40
CA ALA A 137 -2.70 -8.13 -19.03
C ALA A 137 -2.72 -6.75 -18.33
N ALA A 138 -3.87 -6.10 -18.42
CA ALA A 138 -4.68 -5.97 -17.23
C ALA A 138 -5.31 -7.34 -16.87
N VAL A 139 -5.61 -7.58 -15.60
CA VAL A 139 -6.54 -8.67 -15.25
C VAL A 139 -7.85 -8.39 -15.98
N CYS A 140 -8.27 -9.28 -16.88
CA CYS A 140 -9.46 -9.01 -17.69
C CYS A 140 -10.71 -8.88 -16.79
N HIS A 141 -11.68 -8.07 -17.22
CA HIS A 141 -12.87 -7.80 -16.43
C HIS A 141 -13.62 -9.09 -16.03
N THR A 142 -13.61 -10.10 -16.91
CA THR A 142 -14.20 -11.42 -16.64
C THR A 142 -13.52 -12.13 -15.47
N CYS A 143 -12.20 -12.33 -15.51
CA CYS A 143 -11.45 -12.99 -14.44
C CYS A 143 -11.52 -12.21 -13.11
N TYR A 144 -11.50 -10.87 -13.15
CA TYR A 144 -11.73 -10.06 -11.96
C TYR A 144 -13.16 -10.23 -11.41
N GLY A 145 -14.17 -10.20 -12.28
CA GLY A 145 -15.57 -10.35 -11.93
C GLY A 145 -15.90 -11.73 -11.35
N GLU A 146 -15.36 -12.81 -11.92
CA GLU A 146 -15.50 -14.16 -11.41
C GLU A 146 -14.84 -14.32 -10.03
N LEU A 147 -13.61 -13.85 -9.86
CA LEU A 147 -12.91 -13.90 -8.57
C LEU A 147 -13.64 -13.07 -7.51
N ARG A 148 -14.16 -11.89 -7.89
CA ARG A 148 -14.98 -11.05 -7.01
C ARG A 148 -16.27 -11.76 -6.63
N GLN A 149 -16.99 -12.35 -7.58
CA GLN A 149 -18.22 -13.09 -7.33
C GLN A 149 -17.98 -14.31 -6.43
N GLN A 150 -16.84 -15.01 -6.57
CA GLN A 150 -16.45 -16.09 -5.66
C GLN A 150 -16.19 -15.56 -4.25
N ALA A 151 -15.48 -14.44 -4.10
CA ALA A 151 -15.26 -13.79 -2.81
C ALA A 151 -16.58 -13.35 -2.16
N ASP A 152 -17.48 -12.70 -2.90
CA ASP A 152 -18.78 -12.25 -2.40
C ASP A 152 -19.66 -13.44 -1.95
N ARG A 153 -19.61 -14.57 -2.68
CA ARG A 153 -20.28 -15.83 -2.27
C ARG A 153 -19.69 -16.39 -0.97
N LEU A 154 -18.36 -16.41 -0.84
CA LEU A 154 -17.69 -16.89 0.37
C LEU A 154 -18.01 -15.98 1.57
N GLU A 155 -17.97 -14.67 1.40
CA GLU A 155 -18.38 -13.69 2.42
C GLU A 155 -19.83 -13.92 2.86
N ALA A 156 -20.76 -14.08 1.91
CA ALA A 156 -22.16 -14.40 2.22
C ALA A 156 -22.34 -15.74 2.95
N THR A 157 -21.56 -16.79 2.62
CA THR A 157 -21.65 -18.08 3.33
C THR A 157 -21.06 -18.01 4.75
N LEU A 158 -19.99 -17.24 4.95
CA LEU A 158 -19.31 -17.10 6.24
C LEU A 158 -19.96 -16.05 7.15
N HIS A 159 -20.82 -15.19 6.60
CA HIS A 159 -21.55 -14.18 7.35
C HIS A 159 -22.35 -14.81 8.50
N MET A 160 -22.30 -14.18 9.67
CA MET A 160 -23.01 -14.61 10.88
C MET A 160 -23.55 -13.37 11.60
N ASP A 161 -24.84 -13.35 11.87
CA ASP A 161 -25.48 -12.22 12.55
C ASP A 161 -25.02 -12.13 14.01
N VAL A 162 -24.93 -10.91 14.55
CA VAL A 162 -24.59 -10.69 15.98
C VAL A 162 -25.58 -11.39 16.91
N LYS A 163 -26.87 -11.48 16.53
CA LYS A 163 -27.89 -12.21 17.29
C LYS A 163 -27.66 -13.72 17.30
N GLU A 164 -27.26 -14.27 16.16
CA GLU A 164 -26.95 -15.69 15.98
C GLU A 164 -25.67 -16.07 16.74
N ALA A 165 -24.61 -15.27 16.59
CA ALA A 165 -23.38 -15.43 17.36
C ALA A 165 -23.63 -15.37 18.88
N ALA A 166 -24.45 -14.41 19.34
CA ALA A 166 -24.83 -14.30 20.75
C ALA A 166 -25.65 -15.51 21.24
N GLN A 167 -26.54 -16.07 20.41
CA GLN A 167 -27.30 -17.28 20.75
C GLN A 167 -26.39 -18.51 20.86
N ILE A 168 -25.42 -18.66 19.97
CA ILE A 168 -24.42 -19.75 20.02
C ILE A 168 -23.56 -19.64 21.28
N VAL A 169 -23.04 -18.43 21.58
CA VAL A 169 -22.26 -18.17 22.79
C VAL A 169 -23.08 -18.44 24.05
N TYR A 170 -24.34 -17.98 24.09
CA TYR A 170 -25.25 -18.22 25.21
C TYR A 170 -25.44 -19.73 25.42
N ALA A 171 -25.83 -20.48 24.39
CA ALA A 171 -26.03 -21.92 24.49
C ALA A 171 -24.77 -22.66 24.98
N ALA A 172 -23.58 -22.27 24.49
CA ALA A 172 -22.32 -22.90 24.87
C ALA A 172 -21.86 -22.55 26.31
N VAL A 173 -22.11 -21.32 26.78
CA VAL A 173 -21.79 -20.90 28.15
C VAL A 173 -22.71 -21.57 29.17
N TRP A 174 -24.01 -21.71 28.85
CA TRP A 174 -24.99 -22.31 29.74
C TRP A 174 -25.01 -23.86 29.70
N ALA A 175 -24.28 -24.49 28.79
CA ALA A 175 -24.14 -25.96 28.72
C ALA A 175 -23.25 -26.55 29.83
N ASP A 176 -22.23 -25.81 30.30
CA ASP A 176 -21.39 -26.19 31.43
C ASP A 176 -20.97 -24.95 32.23
N THR A 177 -21.77 -24.60 33.24
CA THR A 177 -21.52 -23.46 34.14
C THR A 177 -20.63 -23.83 35.33
N SER A 178 -19.98 -25.00 35.35
CA SER A 178 -19.21 -25.47 36.52
C SER A 178 -17.87 -24.75 36.68
N ASP A 179 -17.28 -24.27 35.58
CA ASP A 179 -15.94 -23.69 35.54
C ASP A 179 -15.92 -22.45 34.62
N PRO A 180 -15.70 -21.23 35.16
CA PRO A 180 -15.71 -20.00 34.38
C PRO A 180 -14.54 -19.87 33.39
N SER A 181 -13.53 -20.74 33.46
CA SER A 181 -12.47 -20.81 32.44
C SER A 181 -12.91 -21.63 31.22
N LYS A 182 -13.73 -22.67 31.43
CA LYS A 182 -14.21 -23.55 30.36
C LYS A 182 -15.36 -22.93 29.57
N THR A 183 -16.22 -22.11 30.18
CA THR A 183 -17.35 -21.46 29.48
C THR A 183 -16.90 -20.67 28.25
N TYR A 184 -15.81 -19.89 28.35
CA TYR A 184 -15.25 -19.14 27.21
C TYR A 184 -14.60 -20.05 26.15
N ILE A 185 -13.95 -21.14 26.56
CA ILE A 185 -13.37 -22.13 25.65
C ILE A 185 -14.49 -22.85 24.88
N ASN A 186 -15.57 -23.23 25.56
CA ASN A 186 -16.74 -23.86 24.96
C ASN A 186 -17.43 -22.91 23.96
N ALA A 187 -17.60 -21.64 24.31
CA ALA A 187 -18.14 -20.61 23.42
C ALA A 187 -17.27 -20.40 22.17
N ALA A 188 -15.94 -20.32 22.33
CA ALA A 188 -15.01 -20.22 21.21
C ALA A 188 -15.04 -21.47 20.31
N ALA A 189 -15.10 -22.67 20.90
CA ALA A 189 -15.21 -23.93 20.17
C ALA A 189 -16.53 -24.03 19.39
N ALA A 190 -17.64 -23.57 19.95
CA ALA A 190 -18.94 -23.52 19.28
C ALA A 190 -18.93 -22.57 18.07
N LEU A 191 -18.42 -21.34 18.23
CA LEU A 191 -18.29 -20.38 17.13
C LEU A 191 -17.35 -20.89 16.01
N LEU A 192 -16.22 -21.51 16.36
CA LEU A 192 -15.31 -22.10 15.38
C LEU A 192 -15.92 -23.30 14.64
N SER A 193 -16.73 -24.10 15.31
CA SER A 193 -17.44 -25.23 14.70
C SER A 193 -18.52 -24.73 13.72
N GLU A 194 -19.22 -23.66 14.09
CA GLU A 194 -20.21 -23.01 13.23
C GLU A 194 -19.57 -22.38 11.98
N LEU A 195 -18.45 -21.68 12.12
CA LEU A 195 -17.71 -21.10 10.98
C LEU A 195 -17.18 -22.19 10.03
N ARG A 196 -16.69 -23.32 10.55
CA ARG A 196 -16.27 -24.47 9.73
C ARG A 196 -17.46 -25.09 8.97
N ARG A 197 -18.61 -25.23 9.64
CA ARG A 197 -19.86 -25.72 9.03
C ARG A 197 -20.29 -24.82 7.86
N ARG A 198 -20.23 -23.50 8.04
CA ARG A 198 -20.49 -22.49 6.99
C ARG A 198 -19.50 -22.53 5.83
N ALA A 199 -18.22 -22.73 6.13
CA ALA A 199 -17.15 -22.84 5.14
C ALA A 199 -17.24 -24.11 4.25
N GLY A 200 -18.23 -24.99 4.45
CA GLY A 200 -18.30 -26.29 3.78
C GLY A 200 -17.20 -27.27 4.21
N ILE A 201 -16.41 -26.91 5.23
CA ILE A 201 -15.43 -27.80 5.86
C ILE A 201 -16.24 -28.77 6.72
N GLY A 202 -16.75 -29.81 6.07
CA GLY A 202 -17.50 -30.88 6.72
C GLY A 202 -16.74 -31.38 7.94
N LEU A 203 -17.47 -31.59 9.05
CA LEU A 203 -16.92 -32.02 10.34
C LEU A 203 -16.44 -33.47 10.26
N LEU A 204 -15.33 -33.70 9.55
CA LEU A 204 -14.44 -34.85 9.70
C LEU A 204 -13.57 -34.71 10.96
N LEU A 205 -14.12 -34.10 12.01
CA LEU A 205 -13.65 -34.21 13.39
C LEU A 205 -14.56 -35.22 14.08
N GLY A 206 -13.98 -36.34 14.48
CA GLY A 206 -14.71 -37.37 15.22
C GLY A 206 -15.20 -36.90 16.60
N SER A 207 -16.06 -37.75 17.16
CA SER A 207 -16.37 -37.88 18.59
C SER A 207 -16.95 -36.67 19.36
N ASN A 208 -17.34 -35.56 18.72
CA ASN A 208 -17.96 -34.42 19.41
C ASN A 208 -19.29 -33.99 18.76
N GLN A 209 -20.19 -34.95 18.56
CA GLN A 209 -21.60 -34.65 18.33
C GLN A 209 -22.22 -34.25 19.69
N PRO A 210 -22.85 -33.06 19.82
CA PRO A 210 -23.52 -32.69 21.06
C PRO A 210 -24.68 -33.66 21.32
N LEU A 211 -24.77 -34.13 22.57
CA LEU A 211 -25.81 -35.06 23.01
C LEU A 211 -27.19 -34.41 22.80
N SER A 212 -28.04 -35.08 22.01
CA SER A 212 -29.43 -34.69 21.83
C SER A 212 -30.21 -34.97 23.12
N HIS A 213 -30.79 -33.93 23.72
CA HIS A 213 -31.70 -34.05 24.84
C HIS A 213 -32.78 -32.95 24.85
#